data_AF-A0A921FYE7-F1
#
_entry.id   AF-A0A921FYE7-F1
#
_cell.length_a   1.000
_cell.length_b   1.000
_cell.length_c   1.000
_cell.angle_alpha   90.00
_cell.angle_beta   90.00
_cell.angle_gamma   90.00
#
_symmetry.space_group_name_H-M   'P 1'
#
loop_
_entity.id
_entity.type
_entity.pdbx_description
1 polymer ?
#
loop_
_entity_poly.entity_id
_entity_poly.type
_entity_poly.pdbx_seq_one_letter_code
_entity_poly.pdbx_strand_id
1 'polypeptide(L)'
;MFKYNESELEVATLEWLEELGYDIIEGPDIAPDGDSPERDSFQDVVLVDRLRGALRKINPTIDTKVIEEAVQKIAANASPNLILNNKQFHKLATDGIEIQVQGTDGYNPTVSVYVFDFENPQNNDLMAVNQFTIIEGQSNKRPDVLVFVNGLPVVVMELKNATNEDVDISDAYNQIQTYKQAIPTLFRYNAFLITSDGINARVGSLTANEERFMKWRTVDGNSLASPAEPQLEVMINGMLEPRRLMDIIQNFILFQTDGENT
;
A
#
# COMPACT_ATOMS: atom_id res chain seq x y z
N MET A 1 -1.48 33.25 9.67
CA MET A 1 -1.64 31.80 9.94
C MET A 1 -2.54 31.30 8.83
N PHE A 2 -1.95 30.72 7.77
CA PHE A 2 -2.74 30.14 6.70
C PHE A 2 -3.40 28.88 7.29
N LYS A 3 -4.73 28.86 7.35
CA LYS A 3 -5.48 27.66 7.67
C LYS A 3 -5.45 26.80 6.42
N TYR A 4 -4.53 25.86 6.35
CA TYR A 4 -4.64 24.75 5.41
C TYR A 4 -5.87 23.93 5.80
N ASN A 5 -6.79 23.71 4.88
CA ASN A 5 -7.89 22.76 5.07
C ASN A 5 -7.48 21.37 4.56
N GLU A 6 -8.13 20.31 5.05
CA GLU A 6 -7.81 18.90 4.80
C GLU A 6 -7.79 18.57 3.30
N SER A 7 -8.69 19.19 2.53
CA SER A 7 -8.72 19.06 1.07
C SER A 7 -7.49 19.68 0.40
N GLU A 8 -6.99 20.82 0.89
CA GLU A 8 -5.73 21.40 0.38
C GLU A 8 -4.53 20.51 0.71
N LEU A 9 -4.54 19.85 1.87
CA LEU A 9 -3.49 18.91 2.27
C LEU A 9 -3.54 17.62 1.43
N GLU A 10 -4.72 17.10 1.15
CA GLU A 10 -4.94 15.97 0.25
C GLU A 10 -4.41 16.29 -1.16
N VAL A 11 -4.75 17.46 -1.71
CA VAL A 11 -4.24 17.91 -3.02
C VAL A 11 -2.71 17.99 -3.02
N ALA A 12 -2.09 18.63 -2.03
CA ALA A 12 -0.64 18.70 -1.93
C ALA A 12 0.01 17.31 -1.81
N THR A 13 -0.64 16.38 -1.09
CA THR A 13 -0.18 14.99 -0.96
C THR A 13 -0.16 14.29 -2.32
N LEU A 14 -1.20 14.46 -3.13
CA LEU A 14 -1.28 13.90 -4.48
C LEU A 14 -0.25 14.55 -5.42
N GLU A 15 -0.05 15.88 -5.35
CA GLU A 15 0.97 16.58 -6.14
C GLU A 15 2.39 16.05 -5.85
N TRP A 16 2.75 15.87 -4.57
CA TRP A 16 4.05 15.29 -4.22
C TRP A 16 4.22 13.84 -4.69
N LEU A 17 3.15 13.06 -4.72
CA LEU A 17 3.17 11.70 -5.27
C LEU A 17 3.31 11.73 -6.80
N GLU A 18 2.64 12.65 -7.48
CA GLU A 18 2.77 12.85 -8.93
C GLU A 18 4.22 13.21 -9.30
N GLU A 19 4.87 14.08 -8.53
CA GLU A 19 6.29 14.45 -8.72
C GLU A 19 7.25 13.25 -8.60
N LEU A 20 6.88 12.23 -7.82
CA LEU A 20 7.63 10.97 -7.71
C LEU A 20 7.31 9.95 -8.83
N GLY A 21 6.38 10.29 -9.73
CA GLY A 21 6.00 9.47 -10.88
C GLY A 21 4.82 8.54 -10.65
N TYR A 22 3.96 8.83 -9.65
CA TYR A 22 2.71 8.10 -9.43
C TYR A 22 1.59 8.66 -10.31
N ASP A 23 0.81 7.78 -10.91
CA ASP A 23 -0.45 8.17 -11.55
C ASP A 23 -1.47 8.58 -10.47
N ILE A 24 -2.07 9.76 -10.60
CA ILE A 24 -3.10 10.24 -9.68
C ILE A 24 -4.48 9.89 -10.23
N ILE A 25 -5.26 9.14 -9.46
CA ILE A 25 -6.58 8.63 -9.87
C ILE A 25 -7.64 8.97 -8.82
N GLU A 26 -8.79 9.44 -9.25
CA GLU A 26 -9.94 9.61 -8.37
C GLU A 26 -10.67 8.27 -8.20
N GLY A 27 -10.84 7.85 -6.94
CA GLY A 27 -11.51 6.59 -6.59
C GLY A 27 -12.90 6.38 -7.21
N PRO A 28 -13.76 7.43 -7.36
CA PRO A 28 -15.02 7.33 -8.09
C PRO A 28 -14.89 6.94 -9.56
N ASP A 29 -13.82 7.34 -10.25
CA ASP A 29 -13.65 7.03 -11.68
C ASP A 29 -13.42 5.54 -11.91
N ILE A 30 -12.68 4.90 -11.00
CA ILE A 30 -12.35 3.47 -11.05
C ILE A 30 -13.27 2.59 -10.20
N ALA A 31 -14.35 3.16 -9.66
CA ALA A 31 -15.38 2.42 -8.94
C ALA A 31 -16.18 1.50 -9.88
N PRO A 32 -16.87 0.47 -9.37
CA PRO A 32 -17.70 -0.42 -10.19
C PRO A 32 -18.78 0.29 -11.01
N ASP A 33 -19.24 1.44 -10.53
CA ASP A 33 -20.23 2.32 -11.15
C ASP A 33 -19.62 3.63 -11.69
N GLY A 34 -18.29 3.69 -11.81
CA GLY A 34 -17.52 4.83 -12.29
C GLY A 34 -17.40 4.93 -13.81
N ASP A 35 -16.69 5.95 -14.28
CA ASP A 35 -16.50 6.24 -15.71
C ASP A 35 -15.50 5.28 -16.39
N SER A 36 -14.52 4.76 -15.65
CA SER A 36 -13.53 3.78 -16.10
C SER A 36 -13.30 2.69 -15.05
N PRO A 37 -14.29 1.81 -14.81
CA PRO A 37 -14.24 0.83 -13.72
C PRO A 37 -13.02 -0.08 -13.81
N GLU A 38 -12.28 -0.19 -12.71
CA GLU A 38 -11.17 -1.16 -12.56
C GLU A 38 -11.48 -2.25 -11.51
N ARG A 39 -12.72 -2.26 -11.01
CA ARG A 39 -13.20 -3.18 -9.97
C ARG A 39 -14.61 -3.65 -10.27
N ASP A 40 -14.90 -4.91 -9.95
CA ASP A 40 -16.24 -5.48 -10.12
C ASP A 40 -17.16 -5.17 -8.92
N SER A 41 -16.56 -4.94 -7.75
CA SER A 41 -17.28 -4.68 -6.49
C SER A 41 -16.59 -3.63 -5.63
N PHE A 42 -17.36 -2.89 -4.83
CA PHE A 42 -16.82 -2.01 -3.79
C PHE A 42 -16.09 -2.78 -2.68
N GLN A 43 -16.25 -4.10 -2.60
CA GLN A 43 -15.46 -4.95 -1.71
C GLN A 43 -14.03 -5.19 -2.24
N ASP A 44 -13.82 -5.03 -3.54
CA ASP A 44 -12.52 -5.30 -4.15
C ASP A 44 -11.56 -4.17 -3.80
N VAL A 45 -10.44 -4.55 -3.18
CA VAL A 45 -9.32 -3.65 -2.85
C VAL A 45 -8.12 -3.86 -3.76
N VAL A 46 -8.14 -4.91 -4.59
CA VAL A 46 -7.10 -5.23 -5.56
C VAL A 46 -7.59 -4.88 -6.95
N LEU A 47 -6.78 -4.15 -7.71
CA LEU A 47 -7.03 -3.84 -9.11
C LEU A 47 -6.44 -4.99 -9.94
N VAL A 48 -7.25 -6.04 -10.12
CA VAL A 48 -6.81 -7.34 -10.65
C VAL A 48 -6.22 -7.22 -12.05
N ASP A 49 -6.74 -6.33 -12.89
CA ASP A 49 -6.26 -6.14 -14.26
C ASP A 49 -4.88 -5.47 -14.28
N ARG A 50 -4.64 -4.48 -13.43
CA ARG A 50 -3.32 -3.87 -13.23
C ARG A 50 -2.33 -4.88 -12.67
N LEU A 51 -2.71 -5.65 -11.66
CA LEU A 51 -1.88 -6.71 -11.09
C LEU A 51 -1.47 -7.72 -12.17
N ARG A 52 -2.43 -8.22 -12.96
CA ARG A 52 -2.15 -9.14 -14.06
C ARG A 52 -1.18 -8.54 -15.08
N GLY A 53 -1.41 -7.28 -15.47
CA GLY A 53 -0.53 -6.57 -16.41
C GLY A 53 0.90 -6.45 -15.88
N ALA A 54 1.05 -6.04 -14.62
CA ALA A 54 2.33 -5.93 -13.95
C ALA A 54 3.04 -7.28 -13.84
N LEU A 55 2.36 -8.35 -13.38
CA LEU A 55 2.97 -9.67 -13.29
C LEU A 55 3.48 -10.17 -14.65
N ARG A 56 2.75 -9.92 -15.75
CA ARG A 56 3.21 -10.26 -17.11
C ARG A 56 4.45 -9.46 -17.52
N LYS A 57 4.50 -8.16 -17.18
CA LYS A 57 5.64 -7.28 -17.48
C LYS A 57 6.90 -7.70 -16.72
N ILE A 58 6.76 -8.02 -15.44
CA ILE A 58 7.85 -8.40 -14.54
C ILE A 58 8.35 -9.82 -14.82
N ASN A 59 7.47 -10.72 -15.26
CA ASN A 59 7.78 -12.13 -15.48
C ASN A 59 7.58 -12.52 -16.97
N PRO A 60 8.32 -11.91 -17.92
CA PRO A 60 8.01 -11.99 -19.35
C PRO A 60 8.19 -13.39 -19.96
N THR A 61 8.93 -14.27 -19.29
CA THR A 61 9.17 -15.65 -19.74
C THR A 61 8.17 -16.66 -19.19
N ILE A 62 7.27 -16.23 -18.29
CA ILE A 62 6.34 -17.12 -17.60
C ILE A 62 5.02 -17.24 -18.38
N ASP A 63 4.52 -18.48 -18.50
CA ASP A 63 3.27 -18.76 -19.20
C ASP A 63 2.08 -18.01 -18.57
N THR A 64 1.17 -17.53 -19.41
CA THR A 64 0.01 -16.75 -18.94
C THR A 64 -0.84 -17.51 -17.94
N LYS A 65 -1.00 -18.84 -18.06
CA LYS A 65 -1.76 -19.63 -17.08
C LYS A 65 -1.12 -19.62 -15.70
N VAL A 66 0.21 -19.64 -15.65
CA VAL A 66 0.97 -19.54 -14.39
C VAL A 66 0.81 -18.15 -13.79
N ILE A 67 0.80 -17.10 -14.62
CA ILE A 67 0.48 -15.74 -14.15
C ILE A 67 -0.94 -15.66 -13.58
N GLU A 68 -1.95 -16.22 -14.25
CA GLU A 68 -3.32 -16.21 -13.73
C GLU A 68 -3.44 -16.99 -12.41
N GLU A 69 -2.73 -18.11 -12.25
CA GLU A 69 -2.67 -18.82 -10.96
C GLU A 69 -2.01 -17.96 -9.86
N ALA A 70 -0.96 -17.20 -10.19
CA ALA A 70 -0.34 -16.26 -9.25
C ALA A 70 -1.31 -15.14 -8.84
N VAL A 71 -2.01 -14.53 -9.80
CA VAL A 71 -3.06 -13.53 -9.55
C VAL A 71 -4.13 -14.09 -8.61
N GLN A 72 -4.60 -15.31 -8.87
CA GLN A 72 -5.58 -15.98 -8.02
C GLN A 72 -5.05 -16.22 -6.61
N LYS A 73 -3.79 -16.67 -6.44
CA LYS A 73 -3.17 -16.86 -5.11
C LYS A 73 -3.04 -15.55 -4.34
N ILE A 74 -2.70 -14.45 -5.01
CA ILE A 74 -2.63 -13.12 -4.38
C ILE A 74 -4.02 -12.65 -3.94
N ALA A 75 -5.01 -12.74 -4.85
CA ALA A 75 -6.36 -12.22 -4.60
C ALA A 75 -7.21 -13.11 -3.67
N ALA A 76 -6.94 -14.41 -3.61
CA ALA A 76 -7.75 -15.38 -2.86
C ALA A 76 -7.82 -15.01 -1.38
N ASN A 77 -9.03 -14.92 -0.83
CA ASN A 77 -9.28 -14.58 0.57
C ASN A 77 -8.53 -15.55 1.50
N ALA A 78 -7.70 -14.97 2.36
CA ALA A 78 -6.99 -15.70 3.38
C ALA A 78 -7.76 -15.65 4.72
N SER A 79 -7.25 -16.41 5.69
CA SER A 79 -7.73 -16.59 7.08
C SER A 79 -8.44 -15.36 7.70
N PRO A 80 -9.35 -15.51 8.68
CA PRO A 80 -9.89 -14.36 9.43
C PRO A 80 -8.83 -13.53 10.19
N ASN A 81 -7.57 -14.01 10.29
CA ASN A 81 -6.49 -13.29 10.96
C ASN A 81 -5.73 -12.36 9.99
N LEU A 82 -5.98 -11.05 10.11
CA LEU A 82 -5.34 -10.00 9.32
C LEU A 82 -3.80 -10.05 9.37
N ILE A 83 -3.21 -10.19 10.57
CA ILE A 83 -1.75 -10.16 10.73
C ILE A 83 -1.12 -11.36 10.04
N LEU A 84 -1.74 -12.54 10.16
CA LEU A 84 -1.29 -13.74 9.46
C LEU A 84 -1.37 -13.57 7.94
N ASN A 85 -2.47 -13.00 7.43
CA ASN A 85 -2.65 -12.76 6.00
C ASN A 85 -1.61 -11.77 5.45
N ASN A 86 -1.33 -10.71 6.20
CA ASN A 86 -0.31 -9.72 5.82
C ASN A 86 1.09 -10.33 5.81
N LYS A 87 1.45 -11.11 6.84
CA LYS A 87 2.71 -11.86 6.88
C LYS A 87 2.85 -12.83 5.70
N GLN A 88 1.79 -13.59 5.40
CA GLN A 88 1.79 -14.55 4.29
C GLN A 88 1.95 -13.84 2.95
N PHE A 89 1.19 -12.76 2.72
CA PHE A 89 1.33 -11.97 1.51
C PHE A 89 2.72 -11.37 1.38
N HIS A 90 3.26 -10.79 2.45
CA HIS A 90 4.61 -10.21 2.43
C HIS A 90 5.65 -11.23 1.99
N LYS A 91 5.60 -12.46 2.53
CA LYS A 91 6.48 -13.56 2.09
C LYS A 91 6.34 -13.87 0.60
N LEU A 92 5.11 -13.91 0.07
CA LEU A 92 4.87 -14.10 -1.37
C LEU A 92 5.45 -12.94 -2.20
N ALA A 93 5.33 -11.72 -1.70
CA ALA A 93 5.82 -10.53 -2.38
C ALA A 93 7.35 -10.46 -2.42
N THR A 94 8.05 -10.88 -1.36
CA THR A 94 9.52 -10.85 -1.29
C THR A 94 10.19 -12.08 -1.90
N ASP A 95 9.65 -13.28 -1.66
CA ASP A 95 10.30 -14.54 -2.04
C ASP A 95 9.86 -15.02 -3.43
N GLY A 96 8.75 -14.48 -3.93
CA GLY A 96 8.07 -14.94 -5.14
C GLY A 96 7.03 -16.02 -4.85
N ILE A 97 6.07 -16.14 -5.76
CA ILE A 97 4.97 -17.10 -5.69
C ILE A 97 5.38 -18.36 -6.43
N GLU A 98 5.61 -19.43 -5.68
CA GLU A 98 5.93 -20.74 -6.24
C GLU A 98 4.68 -21.43 -6.84
N ILE A 99 4.79 -21.81 -8.11
CA ILE A 99 3.74 -22.52 -8.86
C ILE A 99 4.35 -23.76 -9.50
N GLN A 100 3.73 -24.92 -9.27
CA GLN A 100 4.10 -26.16 -9.94
C GLN A 100 3.46 -26.21 -11.32
N VAL A 101 4.29 -26.35 -12.35
CA VAL A 101 3.85 -26.49 -13.73
C VAL A 101 3.88 -27.96 -14.11
N GLN A 102 2.88 -28.43 -14.87
CA GLN A 102 2.86 -29.80 -15.36
C GLN A 102 3.95 -30.00 -16.41
N GLY A 103 4.95 -30.83 -16.12
CA GLY A 103 6.00 -31.14 -17.09
C GLY A 103 5.64 -32.31 -18.00
N THR A 104 6.46 -32.52 -19.03
CA THR A 104 6.23 -33.54 -20.06
C THR A 104 6.67 -34.94 -19.65
N ASP A 105 7.58 -35.05 -18.68
CA ASP A 105 8.31 -36.29 -18.38
C ASP A 105 7.99 -36.85 -16.99
N GLY A 106 6.81 -36.51 -16.45
CA GLY A 106 6.37 -36.91 -15.10
C GLY A 106 7.03 -36.13 -13.95
N TYR A 107 7.86 -35.13 -14.26
CA TYR A 107 8.40 -34.15 -13.33
C TYR A 107 7.64 -32.82 -13.46
N ASN A 108 7.17 -32.26 -12.35
CA ASN A 108 6.51 -30.97 -12.32
C ASN A 108 7.48 -29.89 -11.80
N PRO A 109 8.10 -29.08 -12.67
CA PRO A 109 8.98 -28.00 -12.22
C PRO A 109 8.22 -26.95 -11.42
N THR A 110 8.87 -26.38 -10.42
CA THR A 110 8.40 -25.18 -9.71
C THR A 110 8.95 -23.94 -10.41
N VAL A 111 8.07 -22.97 -10.64
CA VAL A 111 8.38 -21.66 -11.21
C VAL A 111 8.03 -20.59 -10.16
N SER A 112 8.88 -19.59 -10.00
CA SER A 112 8.61 -18.44 -9.14
C SER A 112 8.08 -17.26 -9.97
N VAL A 113 6.96 -16.69 -9.53
CA VAL A 113 6.38 -15.46 -10.09
C VAL A 113 6.59 -14.31 -9.11
N TYR A 114 7.26 -13.25 -9.53
CA TYR A 114 7.56 -12.09 -8.68
C TYR A 114 6.47 -11.03 -8.77
N VAL A 115 6.06 -10.52 -7.60
CA VAL A 115 4.98 -9.52 -7.46
C VAL A 115 5.46 -8.11 -7.77
N PHE A 116 6.69 -7.80 -7.36
CA PHE A 116 7.34 -6.50 -7.56
C PHE A 116 8.67 -6.68 -8.29
N ASP A 117 9.03 -5.70 -9.13
CA ASP A 117 10.36 -5.59 -9.70
C ASP A 117 11.24 -4.75 -8.78
N PHE A 118 11.95 -5.44 -7.89
CA PHE A 118 12.88 -4.81 -6.94
C PHE A 118 14.17 -4.33 -7.62
N GLU A 119 14.55 -4.92 -8.76
CA GLU A 119 15.78 -4.53 -9.48
C GLU A 119 15.57 -3.26 -10.30
N ASN A 120 14.39 -3.14 -10.94
CA ASN A 120 14.01 -1.99 -11.75
C ASN A 120 12.66 -1.44 -11.26
N PRO A 121 12.63 -0.62 -10.20
CA PRO A 121 11.38 -0.12 -9.60
C PRO A 121 10.43 0.60 -10.56
N GLN A 122 10.97 1.19 -11.62
CA GLN A 122 10.22 1.85 -12.71
C GLN A 122 9.40 0.89 -13.58
N ASN A 123 9.61 -0.42 -13.45
CA ASN A 123 8.78 -1.41 -14.11
C ASN A 123 7.46 -1.65 -13.40
N ASN A 124 7.37 -1.30 -12.11
CA ASN A 124 6.12 -1.39 -11.36
C ASN A 124 5.15 -0.29 -11.80
N ASP A 125 3.86 -0.62 -11.77
CA ASP A 125 2.75 0.33 -11.92
C ASP A 125 2.55 1.04 -10.58
N LEU A 126 2.70 2.37 -10.54
CA LEU A 126 2.65 3.19 -9.33
C LEU A 126 1.47 4.15 -9.42
N MET A 127 0.58 4.10 -8.44
CA MET A 127 -0.63 4.91 -8.47
C MET A 127 -0.99 5.40 -7.07
N ALA A 128 -1.47 6.63 -6.97
CA ALA A 128 -2.07 7.18 -5.77
C ALA A 128 -3.55 7.45 -6.01
N VAL A 129 -4.40 6.95 -5.12
CA VAL A 129 -5.85 7.03 -5.26
C VAL A 129 -6.44 7.73 -4.05
N ASN A 130 -7.17 8.80 -4.29
CA ASN A 130 -7.99 9.43 -3.26
C ASN A 130 -9.47 9.02 -3.40
N GLN A 131 -10.25 9.26 -2.34
CA GLN A 131 -11.69 8.96 -2.33
C GLN A 131 -12.09 7.50 -2.65
N PHE A 132 -11.17 6.55 -2.49
CA PHE A 132 -11.41 5.15 -2.80
C PHE A 132 -12.36 4.50 -1.79
N THR A 133 -13.60 4.24 -2.21
CA THR A 133 -14.64 3.69 -1.34
C THR A 133 -14.56 2.16 -1.28
N ILE A 134 -14.57 1.64 -0.05
CA ILE A 134 -14.51 0.20 0.26
C ILE A 134 -15.72 -0.19 1.10
N ILE A 135 -16.44 -1.21 0.67
CA ILE A 135 -17.59 -1.77 1.37
C ILE A 135 -17.31 -3.23 1.75
N GLU A 136 -17.15 -3.49 3.04
CA GLU A 136 -16.95 -4.85 3.59
C GLU A 136 -18.02 -5.14 4.63
N GLY A 137 -18.91 -6.08 4.33
CA GLY A 137 -20.08 -6.36 5.17
C GLY A 137 -21.02 -5.17 5.28
N GLN A 138 -21.16 -4.62 6.50
CA GLN A 138 -21.97 -3.41 6.77
C GLN A 138 -21.10 -2.14 6.89
N SER A 139 -19.79 -2.28 6.75
CA SER A 139 -18.84 -1.17 6.83
C SER A 139 -18.70 -0.50 5.48
N ASN A 140 -18.84 0.82 5.45
CA ASN A 140 -18.50 1.67 4.31
C ASN A 140 -17.42 2.66 4.77
N LYS A 141 -16.22 2.55 4.20
CA LYS A 141 -15.05 3.34 4.59
C LYS A 141 -14.35 3.91 3.34
N ARG A 142 -13.70 5.05 3.54
CA ARG A 142 -12.98 5.79 2.51
C ARG A 142 -11.74 6.40 3.18
N PRO A 143 -10.58 5.73 3.09
CA PRO A 143 -9.31 6.33 3.46
C PRO A 143 -9.01 7.57 2.62
N ASP A 144 -8.20 8.49 3.13
CA ASP A 144 -7.91 9.75 2.46
C ASP A 144 -7.07 9.52 1.19
N VAL A 145 -5.93 8.84 1.33
CA VAL A 145 -5.06 8.46 0.20
C VAL A 145 -4.58 7.01 0.34
N LEU A 146 -4.67 6.26 -0.75
CA LEU A 146 -4.11 4.93 -0.90
C LEU A 146 -3.00 4.93 -1.95
N VAL A 147 -1.85 4.37 -1.60
CA VAL A 147 -0.76 4.12 -2.56
C VAL A 147 -0.83 2.69 -3.04
N PHE A 148 -0.95 2.52 -4.34
CA PHE A 148 -0.97 1.25 -5.04
C PHE A 148 0.36 0.99 -5.74
N VAL A 149 0.80 -0.28 -5.70
CA VAL A 149 1.88 -0.79 -6.53
C VAL A 149 1.36 -2.06 -7.22
N ASN A 150 1.42 -2.11 -8.55
CA ASN A 150 0.95 -3.25 -9.34
C ASN A 150 -0.50 -3.65 -9.01
N GLY A 151 -1.38 -2.65 -8.78
CA GLY A 151 -2.77 -2.88 -8.39
C GLY A 151 -3.00 -3.35 -6.95
N LEU A 152 -1.97 -3.35 -6.09
CA LEU A 152 -2.07 -3.74 -4.67
C LEU A 152 -1.95 -2.51 -3.75
N PRO A 153 -2.86 -2.32 -2.77
CA PRO A 153 -2.82 -1.19 -1.84
C PRO A 153 -1.75 -1.40 -0.76
N VAL A 154 -0.57 -0.82 -0.95
CA VAL A 154 0.60 -1.04 -0.08
C VAL A 154 0.75 0.01 1.01
N VAL A 155 0.24 1.24 0.85
CA VAL A 155 0.27 2.28 1.89
C VAL A 155 -1.11 2.89 2.06
N VAL A 156 -1.51 3.10 3.31
CA VAL A 156 -2.73 3.81 3.69
C VAL A 156 -2.32 5.08 4.42
N MET A 157 -2.84 6.23 3.99
CA MET A 157 -2.55 7.54 4.57
C MET A 157 -3.85 8.16 5.09
N GLU A 158 -3.84 8.59 6.35
CA GLU A 158 -4.91 9.42 6.92
C GLU A 158 -4.39 10.81 7.27
N LEU A 159 -5.12 11.81 6.80
CA LEU A 159 -4.78 13.22 6.85
C LEU A 159 -5.77 13.95 7.75
N LYS A 160 -5.33 14.97 8.46
CA LYS A 160 -6.17 15.83 9.29
C LYS A 160 -5.78 17.29 9.08
N ASN A 161 -6.68 18.19 9.44
CA ASN A 161 -6.38 19.62 9.48
C ASN A 161 -5.37 19.91 10.60
N ALA A 162 -4.44 20.85 10.43
CA ALA A 162 -3.52 21.29 11.49
C ALA A 162 -4.17 22.25 12.50
N THR A 163 -5.22 21.81 13.21
CA THR A 163 -5.90 22.66 14.21
C THR A 163 -5.33 22.50 15.62
N ASN A 164 -4.97 21.27 16.00
CA ASN A 164 -4.29 20.88 17.21
C ASN A 164 -3.44 19.64 16.95
N GLU A 165 -2.16 19.86 16.68
CA GLU A 165 -1.23 18.85 16.14
C GLU A 165 -1.25 17.50 16.89
N ASP A 166 -1.16 17.50 18.22
CA ASP A 166 -1.12 16.25 18.99
C ASP A 166 -2.46 15.50 18.94
N VAL A 167 -3.58 16.21 18.97
CA VAL A 167 -4.92 15.60 18.92
C VAL A 167 -5.21 15.07 17.52
N ASP A 168 -4.87 15.86 16.49
CA ASP A 168 -5.17 15.54 15.10
C ASP A 168 -4.39 14.30 14.62
N ILE A 169 -3.11 14.14 15.02
CA ILE A 169 -2.33 12.93 14.70
C ILE A 169 -2.90 11.69 15.42
N SER A 170 -3.30 11.81 16.69
CA SER A 170 -3.92 10.71 17.44
C SER A 170 -5.25 10.29 16.81
N ASP A 171 -6.06 11.26 16.37
CA ASP A 171 -7.34 10.99 15.70
C ASP A 171 -7.13 10.28 14.36
N ALA A 172 -6.14 10.70 13.56
CA ALA A 172 -5.75 10.00 12.34
C ALA A 172 -5.32 8.54 12.61
N TYR A 173 -4.52 8.30 13.67
CA TYR A 173 -4.13 6.96 14.07
C TYR A 173 -5.34 6.10 14.49
N ASN A 174 -6.27 6.66 15.25
CA ASN A 174 -7.49 5.97 15.67
C ASN A 174 -8.44 5.67 14.50
N GLN A 175 -8.47 6.53 13.49
CA GLN A 175 -9.20 6.29 12.24
C GLN A 175 -8.65 5.07 11.50
N ILE A 176 -7.31 4.94 11.40
CA ILE A 176 -6.68 3.74 10.84
C ILE A 176 -7.03 2.48 11.65
N GLN A 177 -7.06 2.55 12.99
CA GLN A 177 -7.48 1.40 13.79
C GLN A 177 -8.94 1.00 13.52
N THR A 178 -9.81 1.98 13.28
CA THR A 178 -11.20 1.74 12.88
C THR A 178 -11.28 1.03 11.53
N TYR A 179 -10.46 1.44 10.55
CA TYR A 179 -10.42 0.77 9.25
C TYR A 179 -9.92 -0.66 9.35
N LYS A 180 -8.87 -0.93 10.15
CA LYS A 180 -8.36 -2.30 10.35
C LYS A 180 -9.42 -3.26 10.89
N GLN A 181 -10.38 -2.75 11.67
CA GLN A 181 -11.51 -3.54 12.18
C GLN A 181 -12.66 -3.63 11.17
N ALA A 182 -12.92 -2.54 10.42
CA ALA A 182 -14.10 -2.40 9.58
C ALA A 182 -13.92 -2.96 8.16
N ILE A 183 -12.73 -2.83 7.59
CA ILE A 183 -12.34 -3.24 6.23
C ILE A 183 -10.96 -3.94 6.24
N PRO A 184 -10.78 -5.02 7.01
CA PRO A 184 -9.48 -5.68 7.17
C PRO A 184 -8.86 -6.16 5.85
N THR A 185 -9.67 -6.43 4.81
CA THR A 185 -9.18 -6.91 3.51
C THR A 185 -8.18 -5.92 2.87
N LEU A 186 -8.37 -4.61 3.08
CA LEU A 186 -7.45 -3.56 2.60
C LEU A 186 -6.03 -3.77 3.14
N PHE A 187 -5.91 -4.13 4.42
CA PHE A 187 -4.63 -4.17 5.13
C PHE A 187 -3.84 -5.46 4.91
N ARG A 188 -4.38 -6.41 4.14
CA ARG A 188 -3.64 -7.62 3.76
C ARG A 188 -2.36 -7.30 3.02
N TYR A 189 -2.38 -6.29 2.15
CA TYR A 189 -1.25 -5.95 1.28
C TYR A 189 -0.39 -4.81 1.86
N ASN A 190 -0.79 -4.27 3.00
CA ASN A 190 -0.18 -3.08 3.58
C ASN A 190 1.29 -3.33 4.00
N ALA A 191 2.16 -2.44 3.55
CA ALA A 191 3.55 -2.35 3.97
C ALA A 191 3.69 -1.48 5.22
N PHE A 192 3.09 -0.28 5.21
CA PHE A 192 3.09 0.64 6.33
C PHE A 192 1.94 1.66 6.24
N LEU A 193 1.75 2.41 7.31
CA LEU A 193 0.65 3.33 7.55
C LEU A 193 1.21 4.72 7.80
N ILE A 194 0.61 5.76 7.22
CA ILE A 194 1.00 7.16 7.45
C ILE A 194 -0.16 7.91 8.08
N THR A 195 0.14 8.71 9.11
CA THR A 195 -0.80 9.69 9.67
C THR A 195 -0.18 11.07 9.63
N SER A 196 -0.98 12.09 9.29
CA SER A 196 -0.47 13.46 9.22
C SER A 196 -1.54 14.52 9.48
N ASP A 197 -1.12 15.64 10.07
CA ASP A 197 -1.89 16.89 10.11
C ASP A 197 -1.39 17.91 9.06
N GLY A 198 -0.47 17.48 8.19
CA GLY A 198 0.24 18.26 7.18
C GLY A 198 1.59 18.82 7.64
N ILE A 199 1.69 19.31 8.88
CA ILE A 199 2.95 19.83 9.44
C ILE A 199 3.79 18.69 10.00
N ASN A 200 3.13 17.77 10.69
CA ASN A 200 3.68 16.57 11.29
C ASN A 200 3.21 15.35 10.51
N ALA A 201 4.10 14.38 10.34
CA ALA A 201 3.77 13.09 9.77
C ALA A 201 4.44 11.99 10.59
N ARG A 202 3.71 10.89 10.79
CA ARG A 202 4.21 9.69 11.45
C ARG A 202 3.92 8.46 10.62
N VAL A 203 4.86 7.52 10.62
CA VAL A 203 4.75 6.23 9.93
C VAL A 203 4.83 5.09 10.93
N GLY A 204 4.01 4.06 10.75
CA GLY A 204 4.01 2.86 11.57
C GLY A 204 3.72 1.60 10.75
N SER A 205 4.16 0.44 11.25
CA SER A 205 3.79 -0.85 10.67
C SER A 205 2.34 -1.22 11.04
N LEU A 206 1.79 -2.23 10.38
CA LEU A 206 0.42 -2.69 10.61
C LEU A 206 0.10 -2.99 12.09
N THR A 207 1.08 -3.47 12.86
CA THR A 207 0.93 -3.84 14.28
C THR A 207 1.50 -2.80 15.25
N ALA A 208 2.07 -1.70 14.76
CA ALA A 208 2.61 -0.65 15.61
C ALA A 208 1.49 0.01 16.44
N ASN A 209 1.75 0.18 17.74
CA ASN A 209 0.95 1.08 18.56
C ASN A 209 1.30 2.54 18.26
N GLU A 210 0.51 3.48 18.77
CA GLU A 210 0.68 4.90 18.48
C GLU A 210 2.07 5.45 18.87
N GLU A 211 2.63 4.99 19.99
CA GLU A 211 3.98 5.38 20.44
C GLU A 211 5.09 4.94 19.48
N ARG A 212 4.80 3.94 18.63
CA ARG A 212 5.71 3.41 17.60
C ARG A 212 5.43 3.97 16.21
N PHE A 213 4.50 4.92 16.08
CA PHE A 213 4.39 5.76 14.89
C PHE A 213 5.48 6.85 14.98
N MET A 214 6.46 6.78 14.09
CA MET A 214 7.69 7.59 14.16
C MET A 214 7.77 8.62 13.04
N LYS A 215 8.49 9.71 13.28
CA LYS A 215 8.79 10.71 12.24
C LYS A 215 9.84 10.17 11.28
N TRP A 216 9.65 10.39 9.98
CA TRP A 216 10.69 10.25 8.96
C TRP A 216 11.30 11.63 8.69
N ARG A 217 12.64 11.75 8.67
CA ARG A 217 13.32 13.07 8.76
C ARG A 217 14.35 13.33 7.66
N THR A 218 14.48 12.45 6.67
CA THR A 218 15.48 12.58 5.62
C THR A 218 14.83 12.28 4.26
N VAL A 219 15.09 13.10 3.25
CA VAL A 219 14.67 12.79 1.87
C VAL A 219 15.68 11.87 1.21
N ASP A 220 16.97 12.12 1.41
CA ASP A 220 18.06 11.41 0.74
C ASP A 220 18.73 10.32 1.60
N GLY A 221 18.31 10.18 2.86
CA GLY A 221 18.94 9.27 3.83
C GLY A 221 20.22 9.81 4.48
N ASN A 222 20.74 10.97 4.05
CA ASN A 222 22.01 11.52 4.53
C ASN A 222 21.81 12.80 5.34
N SER A 223 20.89 13.67 4.91
CA SER A 223 20.69 15.00 5.47
C SER A 223 19.34 15.11 6.15
N LEU A 224 19.34 15.61 7.38
CA LEU A 224 18.09 15.96 8.05
C LEU A 224 17.40 17.09 7.30
N ALA A 225 16.12 16.89 7.00
CA ALA A 225 15.25 17.93 6.49
C ALA A 225 15.19 19.11 7.46
N SER A 226 15.00 20.30 6.90
CA SER A 226 14.83 21.50 7.69
C SER A 226 13.57 21.38 8.56
N PRO A 227 13.58 21.81 9.83
CA PRO A 227 12.36 21.88 10.63
C PRO A 227 11.26 22.80 10.06
N ALA A 228 11.60 23.61 9.05
CA ALA A 228 10.67 24.47 8.33
C ALA A 228 9.96 23.75 7.16
N GLU A 229 10.44 22.58 6.74
CA GLU A 229 9.81 21.77 5.70
C GLU A 229 8.63 20.96 6.29
N PRO A 230 7.49 20.85 5.59
CA PRO A 230 6.39 19.98 6.01
C PRO A 230 6.87 18.53 6.18
N GLN A 231 6.62 17.91 7.33
CA GLN A 231 7.11 16.55 7.58
C GLN A 231 6.44 15.51 6.66
N LEU A 232 5.23 15.78 6.18
CA LEU A 232 4.54 14.90 5.23
C LEU A 232 5.26 14.87 3.88
N GLU A 233 5.64 16.03 3.35
CA GLU A 233 6.42 16.15 2.11
C GLU A 233 7.76 15.42 2.23
N VAL A 234 8.47 15.63 3.34
CA VAL A 234 9.74 14.94 3.62
C VAL A 234 9.55 13.43 3.68
N MET A 235 8.46 12.96 4.28
CA MET A 235 8.14 11.54 4.39
C MET A 235 7.79 10.93 3.03
N ILE A 236 6.97 11.60 2.22
CA ILE A 236 6.59 11.15 0.88
C ILE A 236 7.85 11.05 0.01
N ASN A 237 8.63 12.13 -0.10
CA ASN A 237 9.87 12.13 -0.87
C ASN A 237 10.93 11.16 -0.33
N GLY A 238 10.95 10.93 0.98
CA GLY A 238 11.92 10.09 1.66
C GLY A 238 11.58 8.60 1.71
N MET A 239 10.31 8.21 1.58
CA MET A 239 9.87 6.81 1.72
C MET A 239 9.16 6.27 0.49
N LEU A 240 8.44 7.13 -0.24
CA LEU A 240 7.62 6.75 -1.39
C LEU A 240 8.32 7.01 -2.73
N GLU A 241 9.58 7.47 -2.73
CA GLU A 241 10.40 7.37 -3.93
C GLU A 241 10.47 5.88 -4.37
N PRO A 242 10.27 5.54 -5.65
CA PRO A 242 10.07 4.16 -6.09
C PRO A 242 11.14 3.17 -5.63
N ARG A 243 12.43 3.55 -5.68
CA ARG A 243 13.51 2.67 -5.22
C ARG A 243 13.48 2.47 -3.71
N ARG A 244 13.22 3.53 -2.94
CA ARG A 244 13.08 3.44 -1.48
C ARG A 244 11.87 2.64 -1.04
N LEU A 245 10.72 2.82 -1.70
CA LEU A 245 9.53 2.03 -1.39
C LEU A 245 9.81 0.54 -1.60
N MET A 246 10.43 0.18 -2.73
CA MET A 246 10.82 -1.20 -3.01
C MET A 246 11.83 -1.74 -1.99
N ASP A 247 12.83 -0.95 -1.60
CA ASP A 247 13.81 -1.34 -0.58
C ASP A 247 13.17 -1.55 0.80
N ILE A 248 12.25 -0.65 1.20
CA ILE A 248 11.48 -0.79 2.45
C ILE A 248 10.67 -2.09 2.43
N ILE A 249 9.93 -2.35 1.35
CA ILE A 249 9.12 -3.55 1.19
C ILE A 249 10.01 -4.81 1.17
N GLN A 250 11.17 -4.78 0.55
CA GLN A 250 12.02 -5.97 0.44
C GLN A 250 12.81 -6.27 1.73
N ASN A 251 13.34 -5.23 2.37
CA ASN A 251 14.44 -5.38 3.33
C ASN A 251 14.14 -4.83 4.74
N PHE A 252 13.11 -4.01 4.93
CA PHE A 252 12.87 -3.29 6.20
C PHE A 252 11.53 -3.58 6.88
N ILE A 253 10.80 -4.60 6.44
CA ILE A 253 9.62 -5.11 7.13
C ILE A 253 9.95 -6.44 7.79
N LEU A 254 9.74 -6.53 9.10
CA LEU A 254 10.04 -7.72 9.89
C LEU A 254 8.79 -8.20 10.63
N PHE A 255 8.54 -9.51 10.58
CA PHE A 255 7.51 -10.17 11.35
C PHE A 255 8.15 -10.96 12.50
N GLN A 256 7.92 -10.52 13.73
CA GLN A 256 8.33 -11.23 14.94
C GLN A 256 7.12 -11.93 15.57
N THR A 257 7.31 -13.19 15.99
CA THR A 257 6.32 -13.94 16.77
C THR A 257 6.69 -13.89 18.25
N ASP A 258 5.70 -13.70 19.12
CA ASP A 258 5.85 -13.84 20.57
C ASP A 258 5.65 -15.30 21.04
N GLY A 259 5.32 -16.21 20.12
CA GLY A 259 5.05 -17.62 20.39
C GLY A 259 3.62 -17.92 20.88
N GLU A 260 2.79 -16.92 21.18
CA GLU A 260 1.44 -17.11 21.74
C GLU A 260 0.31 -16.73 20.77
N ASN A 261 0.50 -15.78 19.84
CA ASN A 261 -0.60 -15.24 19.03
C ASN A 261 -0.36 -15.13 17.51
N THR A 262 0.53 -15.95 16.92
CA THR A 262 0.71 -16.01 15.45
C THR A 262 0.93 -17.41 14.92
#